data_AF-A0A220W6E3-F1
#
_entry.id   AF-A0A220W6E3-F1
#
_cell.length_a   1.000
_cell.length_b   1.000
_cell.length_c   1.000
_cell.angle_alpha   90.00
_cell.angle_beta   90.00
_cell.angle_gamma   90.00
#
_symmetry.space_group_name_H-M   'P 1'
#
loop_
_entity.id
_entity.type
_entity.pdbx_description
1 polymer ?
#
loop_
_entity_poly.entity_id
_entity_poly.type
_entity_poly.pdbx_seq_one_letter_code
_entity_poly.pdbx_strand_id
1 'polypeptide(L)'
;MLMDFQVEGGQTLAAEINAEMQDVSRRYRGPVHESRTFELPAVVWVMMFGSYAVFFTALFIATGRDAAAVFALLISIAYTIMYFAAAAVLNHVSASERQALPPAVSASGMETQTGWMDNMAIYAQILTVPIVLALFGCAFAVIRALV
;
A
#
# COMPACT_ATOMS: atom_id res chain seq x y z
N MET A 1 -4.83 -9.03 56.28
CA MET A 1 -6.26 -8.79 55.99
C MET A 1 -6.53 -7.47 55.28
N LEU A 2 -5.90 -6.34 55.65
CA LEU A 2 -6.13 -5.05 54.97
C LEU A 2 -5.37 -4.88 53.64
N MET A 3 -4.24 -5.59 53.46
CA MET A 3 -3.45 -5.59 52.21
C MET A 3 -4.08 -6.46 51.08
N ASP A 4 -4.79 -7.56 51.41
CA ASP A 4 -5.44 -8.42 50.40
C ASP A 4 -6.61 -7.71 49.72
N PHE A 5 -7.42 -6.96 50.49
CA PHE A 5 -8.58 -6.23 49.95
C PHE A 5 -8.17 -5.13 48.96
N GLN A 6 -6.98 -4.55 49.14
CA GLN A 6 -6.42 -3.52 48.27
C GLN A 6 -5.83 -4.11 46.97
N VAL A 7 -5.26 -5.32 47.04
CA VAL A 7 -4.80 -6.07 45.86
C VAL A 7 -6.00 -6.56 45.04
N GLU A 8 -7.05 -7.07 45.71
CA GLU A 8 -8.28 -7.54 45.07
C GLU A 8 -9.06 -6.38 44.41
N GLY A 9 -9.18 -5.24 45.08
CA GLY A 9 -9.76 -4.01 44.51
C GLY A 9 -8.95 -3.40 43.36
N GLY A 10 -7.62 -3.52 43.40
CA GLY A 10 -6.75 -3.08 42.30
C GLY A 10 -6.84 -3.99 41.07
N GLN A 11 -7.02 -5.30 41.27
CA GLN A 11 -7.20 -6.26 40.19
C GLN A 11 -8.58 -6.17 39.53
N THR A 12 -9.63 -5.91 40.31
CA THR A 12 -10.99 -5.72 39.75
C THR A 12 -11.08 -4.44 38.93
N LEU A 13 -10.50 -3.34 39.41
CA LEU A 13 -10.42 -2.09 38.65
C LEU A 13 -9.60 -2.27 37.35
N ALA A 14 -8.48 -2.98 37.41
CA ALA A 14 -7.68 -3.28 36.22
C ALA A 14 -8.42 -4.19 35.23
N ALA A 15 -9.22 -5.14 35.72
CA ALA A 15 -10.06 -6.00 34.90
C ALA A 15 -11.21 -5.22 34.25
N GLU A 16 -11.82 -4.29 34.98
CA GLU A 16 -12.90 -3.41 34.49
C GLU A 16 -12.38 -2.44 33.43
N ILE A 17 -11.24 -1.78 33.67
CA ILE A 17 -10.57 -0.92 32.69
C ILE A 17 -10.21 -1.71 31.43
N ASN A 18 -9.66 -2.92 31.57
CA ASN A 18 -9.36 -3.78 30.42
C ASN A 18 -10.63 -4.21 29.68
N ALA A 19 -11.71 -4.52 30.39
CA ALA A 19 -12.99 -4.90 29.78
C ALA A 19 -13.63 -3.72 29.03
N GLU A 20 -13.59 -2.52 29.59
CA GLU A 20 -14.07 -1.29 28.96
C GLU A 20 -13.22 -0.94 27.73
N MET A 21 -11.89 -1.05 27.82
CA MET A 21 -10.98 -0.82 26.70
C MET A 21 -11.14 -1.90 25.60
N GLN A 22 -11.46 -3.13 25.97
CA GLN A 22 -11.83 -4.21 25.04
C GLN A 22 -13.19 -3.99 24.38
N ASP A 23 -14.15 -3.38 25.07
CA ASP A 23 -15.47 -3.06 24.51
C ASP A 23 -15.39 -1.83 23.59
N VAL A 24 -14.61 -0.81 23.96
CA VAL A 24 -14.31 0.35 23.10
C VAL A 24 -13.59 -0.12 21.84
N SER A 25 -12.56 -0.96 21.96
CA SER A 25 -11.88 -1.51 20.77
C SER A 25 -12.78 -2.42 19.93
N ARG A 26 -13.75 -3.13 20.52
CA ARG A 26 -14.77 -3.88 19.76
C ARG A 26 -15.79 -2.97 19.07
N ARG A 27 -16.21 -1.86 19.70
CA ARG A 27 -17.11 -0.87 19.08
C ARG A 27 -16.44 -0.11 17.93
N TYR A 28 -15.13 0.13 18.01
CA TYR A 28 -14.36 0.74 16.93
C TYR A 28 -13.85 -0.27 15.89
N ARG A 29 -13.71 -1.56 16.24
CA ARG A 29 -13.61 -2.67 15.28
C ARG A 29 -14.98 -2.97 14.66
N GLY A 30 -15.44 -2.07 13.79
CA GLY A 30 -16.41 -2.50 12.78
C GLY A 30 -15.84 -3.71 12.03
N PRO A 31 -16.68 -4.64 11.54
CA PRO A 31 -16.19 -5.79 10.76
C PRO A 31 -15.31 -5.29 9.62
N VAL A 32 -14.01 -5.55 9.73
CA VAL A 32 -13.02 -5.26 8.68
C VAL A 32 -13.34 -6.25 7.58
N HIS A 33 -14.13 -5.81 6.61
CA HIS A 33 -14.46 -6.65 5.48
C HIS A 33 -13.20 -6.80 4.63
N GLU A 34 -12.73 -8.03 4.46
CA GLU A 34 -11.57 -8.41 3.64
C GLU A 34 -11.61 -7.76 2.23
N SER A 35 -12.80 -7.48 1.70
CA SER A 35 -13.03 -6.76 0.44
C SER A 35 -12.58 -5.29 0.45
N ARG A 36 -12.18 -4.73 1.61
CA ARG A 36 -11.55 -3.41 1.76
C ARG A 36 -10.02 -3.43 1.67
N THR A 37 -9.38 -4.60 1.55
CA THR A 37 -7.92 -4.75 1.41
C THR A 37 -7.34 -4.04 0.17
N PHE A 38 -8.19 -3.69 -0.83
CA PHE A 38 -7.80 -2.93 -2.02
C PHE A 38 -8.17 -1.44 -1.96
N GLU A 39 -8.13 -0.81 -0.79
CA GLU A 39 -8.40 0.63 -0.59
C GLU A 39 -7.24 1.56 -0.97
N LEU A 40 -6.33 1.13 -1.86
CA LEU A 40 -5.33 2.06 -2.40
C LEU A 40 -6.00 3.13 -3.26
N PRO A 41 -5.81 4.43 -2.96
CA PRO A 41 -6.33 5.51 -3.78
C PRO A 41 -5.89 5.34 -5.25
N ALA A 42 -6.79 5.61 -6.19
CA ALA A 42 -6.50 5.47 -7.63
C ALA A 42 -5.25 6.25 -8.06
N VAL A 43 -4.96 7.37 -7.39
CA VAL A 43 -3.77 8.18 -7.66
C VAL A 43 -2.46 7.44 -7.35
N VAL A 44 -2.41 6.58 -6.32
CA VAL A 44 -1.23 5.74 -6.01
C VAL A 44 -0.95 4.79 -7.17
N TRP A 45 -1.99 4.15 -7.70
CA TRP A 45 -1.87 3.24 -8.85
C TRP A 45 -1.33 3.94 -10.08
N VAL A 46 -1.85 5.14 -10.39
CA VAL A 46 -1.40 5.94 -11.54
C VAL A 46 0.05 6.38 -11.36
N MET A 47 0.45 6.85 -10.18
CA MET A 47 1.83 7.25 -9.91
C MET A 47 2.79 6.06 -10.01
N MET A 48 2.41 4.91 -9.45
CA MET A 48 3.22 3.69 -9.50
C MET A 48 3.42 3.24 -10.95
N PHE A 49 2.34 3.10 -11.73
CA PHE A 49 2.45 2.75 -13.15
C PHE A 49 3.25 3.78 -13.96
N GLY A 50 3.01 5.08 -13.72
CA GLY A 50 3.71 6.16 -14.38
C GLY A 50 5.22 6.11 -14.16
N SER A 51 5.67 5.79 -12.94
CA SER A 51 7.11 5.67 -12.64
C SER A 51 7.77 4.50 -13.40
N TYR A 52 7.10 3.35 -13.54
CA TYR A 52 7.59 2.25 -14.38
C TYR A 52 7.63 2.64 -15.86
N ALA A 53 6.63 3.36 -16.35
CA ALA A 53 6.64 3.85 -17.72
C ALA A 53 7.85 4.77 -17.98
N VAL A 54 8.10 5.73 -17.08
CA VAL A 54 9.29 6.60 -17.16
C VAL A 54 10.58 5.80 -17.13
N PHE A 55 10.70 4.84 -16.20
CA PHE A 55 11.86 3.96 -16.11
C PHE A 55 12.14 3.21 -17.41
N PHE A 56 11.13 2.52 -17.96
CA PHE A 56 11.28 1.75 -19.19
C PHE A 56 11.57 2.63 -20.41
N THR A 57 10.93 3.80 -20.50
CA THR A 57 11.25 4.77 -21.56
C THR A 57 12.70 5.24 -21.47
N ALA A 58 13.20 5.55 -20.27
CA ALA A 58 14.57 5.97 -20.07
C ALA A 58 15.57 4.86 -20.44
N LEU A 59 15.32 3.61 -20.02
CA LEU A 59 16.15 2.46 -20.43
C LEU A 59 16.10 2.23 -21.93
N PHE A 60 14.93 2.32 -22.57
CA PHE A 60 14.80 2.13 -24.01
C PHE A 60 15.63 3.16 -24.78
N ILE A 61 15.60 4.43 -24.37
CA ILE A 61 16.44 5.49 -24.95
C ILE A 61 17.93 5.17 -24.77
N ALA A 62 18.32 4.68 -23.59
CA ALA A 62 19.72 4.40 -23.26
C ALA A 62 20.28 3.14 -23.95
N THR A 63 19.47 2.09 -24.14
CA THR A 63 19.91 0.77 -24.62
C THR A 63 19.34 0.35 -25.96
N GLY A 64 18.56 1.21 -26.63
CA GLY A 64 17.82 0.87 -27.86
C GLY A 64 18.66 0.40 -29.06
N ARG A 65 19.99 0.51 -28.97
CA ARG A 65 20.94 0.05 -30.01
C ARG A 65 21.40 -1.40 -29.82
N ASP A 66 21.17 -1.99 -28.65
CA ASP A 66 21.52 -3.37 -28.35
C ASP A 66 20.27 -4.25 -28.38
N ALA A 67 20.20 -5.16 -29.35
CA ALA A 67 19.06 -6.05 -29.54
C ALA A 67 18.82 -6.98 -28.33
N ALA A 68 19.88 -7.41 -27.63
CA ALA A 68 19.75 -8.26 -26.46
C ALA A 68 19.14 -7.47 -25.28
N ALA A 69 19.59 -6.24 -25.07
CA ALA A 69 19.04 -5.35 -24.05
C ALA A 69 17.57 -4.99 -24.34
N VAL A 70 17.24 -4.69 -25.60
CA VAL A 70 15.85 -4.41 -26.01
C VAL A 70 14.96 -5.63 -25.78
N PHE A 71 15.42 -6.84 -26.11
CA PHE A 71 14.65 -8.05 -25.88
C PHE A 71 14.36 -8.29 -24.39
N ALA A 72 15.37 -8.15 -23.53
CA ALA A 72 15.19 -8.25 -22.07
C ALA A 72 14.23 -7.17 -21.53
N LEU A 73 14.30 -5.96 -22.08
CA LEU A 73 13.42 -4.85 -21.73
C LEU A 73 11.97 -5.14 -22.09
N LEU A 74 11.70 -5.71 -23.27
CA LEU A 74 10.35 -6.08 -23.71
C LEU A 74 9.73 -7.15 -22.79
N ILE A 75 10.51 -8.16 -22.39
CA ILE A 75 10.05 -9.17 -21.43
C ILE A 75 9.69 -8.51 -20.09
N SER A 76 10.53 -7.59 -19.61
CA SER A 76 10.30 -6.86 -18.36
C SER A 76 9.04 -5.99 -18.41
N ILE A 77 8.81 -5.30 -19.54
CA ILE A 77 7.59 -4.53 -19.79
C ILE A 77 6.38 -5.44 -19.80
N ALA A 78 6.43 -6.57 -20.51
CA ALA A 78 5.33 -7.53 -20.57
C ALA A 78 4.97 -8.06 -19.17
N TYR A 79 5.97 -8.39 -18.36
CA TYR A 79 5.76 -8.85 -16.99
C TYR A 79 5.15 -7.76 -16.10
N THR A 80 5.59 -6.52 -16.27
CA THR A 80 5.03 -5.37 -15.55
C THR A 80 3.57 -5.14 -15.93
N ILE A 81 3.25 -5.16 -17.23
CA ILE A 81 1.87 -5.07 -17.72
C ILE A 81 1.02 -6.19 -17.14
N MET A 82 1.51 -7.43 -17.13
CA MET A 82 0.81 -8.56 -16.54
C MET A 82 0.48 -8.33 -15.06
N TYR A 83 1.45 -7.84 -14.27
CA TYR A 83 1.25 -7.52 -12.86
C TYR A 83 0.14 -6.47 -12.66
N PHE A 84 0.22 -5.34 -13.37
CA PHE A 84 -0.77 -4.27 -13.26
C PHE A 84 -2.15 -4.69 -13.80
N ALA A 85 -2.19 -5.49 -14.87
CA ALA A 85 -3.44 -6.01 -15.42
C ALA A 85 -4.14 -6.95 -14.43
N ALA A 86 -3.40 -7.88 -13.83
CA ALA A 86 -3.94 -8.77 -12.80
C ALA A 86 -4.50 -7.98 -11.61
N ALA A 87 -3.75 -6.99 -11.13
CA ALA A 87 -4.20 -6.12 -10.06
C ALA A 87 -5.44 -5.29 -10.44
N ALA A 88 -5.51 -4.77 -11.67
CA ALA A 88 -6.67 -4.03 -12.16
C ALA A 88 -7.93 -4.90 -12.23
N VAL A 89 -7.81 -6.14 -12.73
CA VAL A 89 -8.92 -7.11 -12.77
C VAL A 89 -9.40 -7.43 -11.36
N LEU A 90 -8.48 -7.72 -10.44
CA LEU A 90 -8.84 -8.05 -9.06
C LEU A 90 -9.50 -6.86 -8.35
N ASN A 91 -8.98 -5.65 -8.54
CA ASN A 91 -9.56 -4.43 -7.99
C ASN A 91 -10.97 -4.16 -8.54
N HIS A 92 -11.23 -4.50 -9.81
CA HIS A 92 -12.56 -4.38 -10.41
C HIS A 92 -13.55 -5.37 -9.79
N VAL A 93 -13.13 -6.61 -9.54
CA VAL A 93 -13.94 -7.61 -8.83
C VAL A 93 -14.27 -7.13 -7.41
N SER A 94 -13.26 -6.70 -6.64
CA SER A 94 -13.45 -6.19 -5.27
C SER A 94 -14.22 -4.87 -5.22
N ALA A 95 -14.23 -4.06 -6.29
CA ALA A 95 -15.05 -2.85 -6.35
C ALA A 95 -16.56 -3.17 -6.34
N SER A 96 -16.97 -4.27 -6.97
CA SER A 96 -18.37 -4.72 -6.95
C SER A 96 -18.80 -5.18 -5.55
N GLU A 97 -17.90 -5.86 -4.82
CA GLU A 97 -18.13 -6.26 -3.43
C GLU A 97 -18.17 -5.07 -2.47
N ARG A 98 -17.36 -4.02 -2.71
CA ARG A 98 -17.35 -2.79 -1.90
C ARG A 98 -18.65 -1.99 -2.03
N GLN A 99 -19.30 -1.99 -3.19
CA GLN A 99 -20.58 -1.29 -3.38
C GLN A 99 -21.72 -1.89 -2.55
N ALA A 100 -21.59 -3.16 -2.13
CA ALA A 100 -22.56 -3.83 -1.26
C ALA A 100 -22.38 -3.48 0.23
N LEU A 101 -21.32 -2.74 0.60
CA LEU A 101 -21.02 -2.37 1.98
C LEU A 101 -21.50 -0.95 2.31
N PRO A 102 -21.87 -0.68 3.58
CA PRO A 102 -22.17 0.68 4.01
C PRO A 102 -20.96 1.60 3.81
N PRO A 103 -21.18 2.88 3.43
CA PRO A 103 -20.10 3.82 3.12
C PRO A 103 -19.13 3.93 4.30
N ALA A 104 -17.87 3.61 4.04
CA ALA A 104 -16.82 3.75 5.03
C ALA A 104 -16.68 5.23 5.41
N VAL A 105 -16.78 5.53 6.70
CA VAL A 105 -16.43 6.85 7.22
C VAL A 105 -14.96 7.08 6.86
N SER A 106 -14.71 7.98 5.91
CA SER A 106 -13.38 8.30 5.41
C SER A 106 -12.59 9.06 6.48
N ALA A 107 -12.10 8.35 7.50
CA ALA A 107 -11.02 8.85 8.33
C ALA A 107 -9.76 8.91 7.45
N SER A 108 -8.98 9.98 7.56
CA SER A 108 -7.87 10.31 6.66
C SER A 108 -6.62 9.43 6.86
N GLY A 109 -6.76 8.11 6.74
CA GLY A 109 -5.67 7.12 6.89
C GLY A 109 -6.18 5.69 6.70
N MET A 110 -5.27 4.73 6.61
CA MET A 110 -5.62 3.31 6.50
C MET A 110 -5.26 2.56 7.77
N GLU A 111 -6.14 1.67 8.20
CA GLU A 111 -5.85 0.71 9.27
C GLU A 111 -4.93 -0.38 8.72
N THR A 112 -3.71 -0.47 9.25
CA THR A 112 -2.77 -1.56 8.91
C THR A 112 -2.77 -2.62 9.99
N GLN A 113 -2.17 -3.79 9.74
CA GLN A 113 -2.03 -4.83 10.77
C GLN A 113 -1.29 -4.33 12.04
N THR A 114 -0.44 -3.31 11.89
CA THR A 114 0.35 -2.71 12.96
C THR A 114 -0.27 -1.46 13.58
N GLY A 115 -1.50 -1.12 13.18
CA GLY A 115 -2.24 0.05 13.65
C GLY A 115 -2.49 1.09 12.56
N TRP A 116 -3.11 2.20 12.95
CA TRP A 116 -3.51 3.26 12.04
C TRP A 116 -2.31 3.98 11.42
N MET A 117 -2.33 4.14 10.10
CA MET A 117 -1.26 4.78 9.34
C MET A 117 -1.79 5.97 8.55
N ASP A 118 -1.09 7.10 8.68
CA ASP A 118 -1.44 8.32 7.95
C ASP A 118 -1.23 8.15 6.44
N ASN A 119 -2.07 8.81 5.66
CA ASN A 119 -2.06 8.76 4.20
C ASN A 119 -0.67 9.10 3.64
N MET A 120 0.01 10.12 4.16
CA MET A 120 1.32 10.53 3.64
C MET A 120 2.38 9.42 3.84
N ALA A 121 2.34 8.73 4.96
CA ALA A 121 3.23 7.61 5.23
C ALA A 121 2.97 6.45 4.25
N ILE A 122 1.71 6.18 3.91
CA ILE A 122 1.33 5.17 2.91
C ILE A 122 1.88 5.53 1.53
N TYR A 123 1.66 6.78 1.10
CA TYR A 123 2.20 7.26 -0.19
C TYR A 123 3.71 7.09 -0.24
N ALA A 124 4.42 7.50 0.82
CA ALA A 124 5.87 7.35 0.89
C ALA A 124 6.29 5.88 0.80
N GLN A 125 5.69 4.98 1.58
CA GLN A 125 6.08 3.57 1.61
C GLN A 125 5.89 2.88 0.24
N ILE A 126 4.77 3.13 -0.41
CA ILE A 126 4.42 2.46 -1.68
C ILE A 126 5.20 3.07 -2.85
N LEU A 127 5.34 4.40 -2.88
CA LEU A 127 5.89 5.10 -4.04
C LEU A 127 7.41 5.28 -3.99
N THR A 128 8.06 5.07 -2.85
CA THR A 128 9.53 5.24 -2.74
C THR A 128 10.27 4.36 -3.76
N VAL A 129 10.01 3.05 -3.78
CA VAL A 129 10.72 2.14 -4.69
C VAL A 129 10.48 2.47 -6.17
N PRO A 130 9.23 2.62 -6.64
CA PRO A 130 8.95 2.97 -8.03
C PRO A 130 9.56 4.32 -8.46
N ILE A 131 9.49 5.35 -7.61
CA ILE A 131 10.08 6.67 -7.90
C ILE A 131 11.60 6.58 -8.00
N VAL A 132 12.26 5.91 -7.06
CA VAL A 132 13.72 5.73 -7.09
C VAL A 132 14.14 4.97 -8.34
N LEU A 133 13.37 3.96 -8.76
CA LEU A 133 13.62 3.23 -9.99
C LEU A 133 13.52 4.14 -11.24
N ALA A 134 12.49 4.99 -11.30
CA ALA A 134 12.36 5.97 -12.38
C ALA A 134 13.55 6.94 -12.44
N LEU A 135 13.95 7.49 -11.28
CA LEU A 135 15.11 8.37 -11.18
C LEU A 135 16.41 7.65 -11.61
N PHE A 136 16.58 6.39 -11.23
CA PHE A 136 17.70 5.57 -11.66
C PHE A 136 17.74 5.40 -13.18
N GLY A 137 16.61 5.06 -13.81
CA GLY A 137 16.51 4.96 -15.27
C GLY A 137 16.87 6.27 -15.97
N CYS A 138 16.34 7.40 -15.48
CA CYS A 138 16.66 8.73 -15.99
C CYS A 138 18.15 9.06 -15.84
N ALA A 139 18.74 8.80 -14.67
CA ALA A 139 20.17 9.04 -14.44
C ALA A 139 21.04 8.18 -15.38
N PHE A 140 20.69 6.91 -15.56
CA PHE A 140 21.38 6.02 -16.49
C PHE A 140 21.32 6.54 -17.93
N ALA A 141 20.14 7.00 -18.38
CA ALA A 141 19.97 7.59 -19.71
C ALA A 141 20.81 8.85 -19.90
N VAL A 142 20.86 9.73 -18.89
CA VAL A 142 21.71 10.93 -18.91
C VAL A 142 23.19 10.57 -19.00
N ILE A 143 23.66 9.65 -18.15
CA ILE A 143 25.06 9.20 -18.18
C ILE A 143 25.41 8.64 -19.56
N ARG A 144 24.53 7.81 -20.13
CA ARG A 144 24.74 7.20 -21.44
C ARG A 144 24.71 8.21 -22.59
N ALA A 145 23.99 9.32 -22.44
CA ALA A 145 23.99 10.40 -23.42
C ALA A 145 25.27 11.26 -23.38
N LEU A 146 25.96 11.29 -22.24
CA LEU A 146 27.18 12.08 -22.03
C LEU A 146 28.48 11.30 -22.31
N VAL A 147 28.43 9.97 -22.27
CA VAL A 147 29.57 9.05 -22.48
C VAL A 147 29.35 8.18 -23.71
#